data_AF-A0A3S2YXU3-F1
#
_entry.id   AF-A0A3S2YXU3-F1
#
_cell.length_a   1.000
_cell.length_b   1.000
_cell.length_c   1.000
_cell.angle_alpha   90.00
_cell.angle_beta   90.00
_cell.angle_gamma   90.00
#
_symmetry.space_group_name_H-M   'P 1'
#
loop_
_entity.id
_entity.type
_entity.pdbx_description
1 polymer ?
#
loop_
_entity_poly.entity_id
_entity_poly.type
_entity_poly.pdbx_seq_one_letter_code
_entity_poly.pdbx_strand_id
1 'polypeptide(L)'
;MTAVLLPFPSSRLRPVVDRAAVSNPHAVEGLRARLALWRRRWSSRRDLARELPEMTDAMLADVGLTRSEALDEVGRPFWRASAPPRSRTAHARRAS
;
A
#
# COMPACT_ATOMS: atom_id res chain seq x y z
N MET A 1 -17.63 22.04 -53.08
CA MET A 1 -17.78 21.65 -51.67
C MET A 1 -17.73 20.14 -51.60
N THR A 2 -16.64 19.54 -51.12
CA THR A 2 -16.58 18.08 -50.93
C THR A 2 -15.78 17.78 -49.67
N ALA A 3 -16.48 17.57 -48.56
CA ALA A 3 -15.89 17.17 -47.29
C ALA A 3 -15.59 15.67 -47.33
N VAL A 4 -14.31 15.30 -47.22
CA VAL A 4 -13.86 13.91 -47.09
C VAL A 4 -14.16 13.46 -45.66
N LEU A 5 -15.24 12.70 -45.48
CA LEU A 5 -15.52 11.97 -44.24
C LEU A 5 -14.70 10.67 -44.25
N LEU A 6 -13.56 10.68 -43.56
CA LEU A 6 -12.89 9.44 -43.19
C LEU A 6 -13.74 8.72 -42.13
N PRO A 7 -14.14 7.45 -42.32
CA PRO A 7 -14.76 6.70 -41.25
C PRO A 7 -13.67 6.32 -40.25
N PHE A 8 -13.67 6.93 -39.08
CA PHE A 8 -12.91 6.43 -37.94
C PHE A 8 -13.47 5.04 -37.56
N PRO A 9 -12.72 3.93 -37.68
CA PRO A 9 -13.11 2.71 -36.99
C PRO A 9 -12.85 2.95 -35.52
N SER A 10 -13.90 3.29 -34.77
CA SER A 10 -13.91 3.15 -33.32
C SER A 10 -13.83 1.66 -33.00
N SER A 11 -12.62 1.12 -33.00
CA SER A 11 -12.31 -0.19 -32.45
C SER A 11 -12.63 -0.15 -30.96
N ARG A 12 -13.90 -0.40 -30.61
CA ARG A 12 -14.30 -0.70 -29.25
C ARG A 12 -13.59 -1.98 -28.88
N LEU A 13 -12.44 -1.87 -28.23
CA LEU A 13 -11.83 -2.96 -27.49
C LEU A 13 -12.82 -3.34 -26.40
N ARG A 14 -13.75 -4.24 -26.73
CA ARG A 14 -14.55 -4.94 -25.72
C ARG A 14 -13.54 -5.82 -24.99
N PRO A 15 -13.27 -5.62 -23.69
CA PRO A 15 -12.59 -6.66 -22.95
C PRO A 15 -13.52 -7.87 -23.02
N VAL A 16 -13.13 -8.89 -23.78
CA VAL A 16 -13.62 -10.24 -23.51
C VAL A 16 -13.12 -10.53 -22.10
N VAL A 17 -14.01 -10.32 -21.13
CA VAL A 17 -13.81 -10.83 -19.79
C VAL A 17 -13.93 -12.33 -19.96
N ASP A 18 -12.79 -12.98 -20.18
CA ASP A 18 -12.71 -14.42 -20.26
C ASP A 18 -13.20 -14.98 -18.93
N ARG A 19 -14.42 -15.51 -18.92
CA ARG A 19 -15.02 -16.10 -17.72
C ARG A 19 -14.20 -17.29 -17.22
N ALA A 20 -13.41 -17.94 -18.10
CA ALA A 20 -12.51 -19.01 -17.69
C ALA A 20 -11.33 -18.49 -16.85
N ALA A 21 -10.88 -17.25 -17.04
CA ALA A 21 -9.83 -16.64 -16.22
C ALA A 21 -10.28 -16.41 -14.76
N VAL A 22 -11.59 -16.24 -14.52
CA VAL A 22 -12.18 -16.12 -13.17
C VAL A 22 -12.10 -17.45 -12.39
N SER A 23 -12.05 -18.58 -13.09
CA SER A 23 -11.90 -19.91 -12.52
C SER A 23 -10.45 -20.37 -12.33
N ASN A 24 -9.46 -19.48 -12.49
CA ASN A 24 -8.07 -19.85 -12.22
C ASN A 24 -7.84 -19.98 -10.70
N PRO A 25 -7.63 -21.21 -10.15
CA PRO A 25 -7.39 -21.42 -8.72
C PRO A 25 -6.18 -20.65 -8.20
N HIS A 26 -5.19 -20.36 -9.06
CA HIS A 26 -4.02 -19.56 -8.69
C HIS A 26 -4.34 -18.07 -8.57
N ALA A 27 -5.34 -17.56 -9.30
CA ALA A 27 -5.77 -16.17 -9.20
C ALA A 27 -6.50 -15.90 -7.87
N VAL A 28 -7.37 -16.83 -7.45
CA VAL A 28 -8.03 -16.76 -6.14
C VAL A 28 -7.04 -16.93 -5.00
N GLU A 29 -6.04 -17.80 -5.14
CA GLU A 29 -4.96 -17.95 -4.15
C GLU A 29 -4.12 -16.67 -4.04
N GLY A 30 -3.75 -16.07 -5.17
CA GLY A 30 -3.07 -14.77 -5.19
C GLY A 30 -3.89 -13.65 -4.55
N LEU A 31 -5.22 -13.63 -4.73
CA LEU A 31 -6.10 -12.68 -4.05
C LEU A 31 -6.18 -12.96 -2.54
N ARG A 32 -6.31 -14.22 -2.12
CA ARG A 32 -6.31 -14.62 -0.71
C ARG A 32 -5.02 -14.23 -0.01
N ALA A 33 -3.87 -14.45 -0.63
CA ALA A 33 -2.57 -14.05 -0.10
C ALA A 33 -2.48 -12.53 0.10
N ARG A 34 -2.96 -11.73 -0.86
CA ARG A 34 -3.02 -10.25 -0.73
C ARG A 34 -3.95 -9.81 0.40
N LEU A 35 -5.13 -10.40 0.50
CA LEU A 35 -6.08 -10.12 1.58
C LEU A 35 -5.54 -10.53 2.95
N ALA A 36 -4.83 -11.65 3.06
CA ALA A 36 -4.16 -12.08 4.28
C ALA A 36 -3.06 -11.09 4.69
N LEU A 37 -2.23 -10.64 3.73
CA LEU A 37 -1.21 -9.61 3.97
C LEU A 37 -1.84 -8.29 4.44
N TRP A 38 -2.93 -7.86 3.81
CA TRP A 38 -3.66 -6.66 4.20
C TRP A 38 -4.27 -6.77 5.60
N ARG A 39 -4.90 -7.90 5.93
CA ARG A 39 -5.42 -8.18 7.28
C ARG A 39 -4.31 -8.14 8.32
N ARG A 40 -3.17 -8.78 8.04
CA ARG A 40 -2.01 -8.76 8.95
C ARG A 40 -1.50 -7.35 9.18
N ARG A 41 -1.31 -6.57 8.11
CA ARG A 41 -0.88 -5.16 8.20
C ARG A 41 -1.87 -4.30 8.98
N TRP A 42 -3.16 -4.51 8.75
CA TRP A 42 -4.22 -3.82 9.48
C TRP A 42 -4.17 -4.14 10.98
N SER A 43 -4.08 -5.42 11.35
CA SER A 43 -3.98 -5.83 12.76
C SER A 43 -2.79 -5.17 13.44
N SER A 44 -1.59 -5.33 12.89
CA SER A 44 -0.37 -4.76 13.50
C SER A 44 -0.44 -3.24 13.67
N ARG A 45 -1.09 -2.53 12.75
CA ARG A 45 -1.31 -1.08 12.88
C ARG A 45 -2.34 -0.72 13.95
N ARG A 46 -3.39 -1.52 14.10
CA ARG A 46 -4.37 -1.30 15.20
C ARG A 46 -3.78 -1.64 16.56
N ASP A 47 -2.92 -2.64 16.62
CA ASP A 47 -2.19 -3.00 17.84
C ASP A 47 -1.25 -1.86 18.22
N LEU A 48 -0.42 -1.39 17.27
CA LEU A 48 0.38 -0.18 17.46
C LEU A 48 -0.45 1.03 17.87
N ALA A 49 -1.59 1.29 17.21
CA ALA A 49 -2.46 2.42 17.55
C ALA A 49 -3.05 2.34 18.96
N ARG A 50 -3.30 1.13 19.46
CA ARG A 50 -3.80 0.90 20.82
C ARG A 50 -2.70 1.10 21.86
N GLU A 51 -1.48 0.67 21.55
CA GLU A 51 -0.33 0.75 22.47
C GLU A 51 0.36 2.11 22.45
N LEU A 52 0.28 2.84 21.32
CA LEU A 52 0.97 4.11 21.12
C LEU A 52 0.71 5.12 22.25
N PRO A 53 -0.52 5.33 22.77
CA PRO A 53 -0.77 6.23 23.90
C PRO A 53 0.05 5.92 25.15
N GLU A 54 0.37 4.65 25.39
CA GLU A 54 1.14 4.20 26.57
C GLU A 54 2.66 4.18 26.32
N MET A 55 3.09 4.16 25.06
CA MET A 55 4.51 4.23 24.71
C MET A 55 5.10 5.61 25.01
N THR A 56 6.20 5.66 25.75
CA THR A 56 6.97 6.89 25.97
C THR A 56 7.84 7.21 24.74
N ASP A 57 8.28 8.46 24.62
CA ASP A 57 9.17 8.87 23.50
C ASP A 57 10.50 8.11 23.51
N ALA A 58 10.99 7.68 24.68
CA ALA A 58 12.18 6.83 24.80
C ALA A 58 11.96 5.43 24.20
N MET A 59 10.80 4.80 24.46
CA MET A 59 10.46 3.50 23.88
C MET A 59 10.32 3.56 22.35
N LEU A 60 9.80 4.68 21.83
CA LEU A 60 9.75 4.90 20.38
C LEU A 60 11.15 5.13 19.81
N ALA A 61 12.01 5.84 20.53
CA ALA A 61 13.40 6.06 20.13
C ALA A 61 14.21 4.76 20.06
N ASP A 62 13.96 3.79 20.94
CA ASP A 62 14.62 2.47 20.90
C ASP A 62 14.35 1.71 19.60
N VAL A 63 13.16 1.88 19.02
CA VAL A 63 12.79 1.32 17.70
C VAL A 63 13.09 2.29 16.54
N GLY A 64 13.71 3.43 16.83
CA GLY A 64 14.12 4.44 15.86
C GLY A 64 12.95 5.23 15.26
N LEU A 65 11.86 5.38 16.01
CA LEU A 65 10.69 6.16 15.61
C LEU A 65 10.52 7.40 16.48
N THR A 66 10.11 8.49 15.86
CA THR A 66 9.55 9.64 16.58
C THR A 66 8.04 9.45 16.81
N ARG A 67 7.49 10.20 17.77
CA ARG A 67 6.05 10.25 18.03
C ARG A 67 5.22 10.55 16.78
N SER A 68 5.65 11.54 16.00
CA SER A 68 4.98 11.93 14.76
C SER A 68 5.06 10.85 13.68
N GLU A 69 6.22 10.20 13.52
CA GLU A 69 6.38 9.08 12.57
C GLU A 69 5.51 7.87 12.93
N ALA A 70 5.36 7.57 14.22
CA ALA A 70 4.48 6.52 14.69
C ALA A 70 2.99 6.84 14.42
N LEU A 71 2.57 8.09 14.64
CA LEU A 71 1.22 8.57 14.32
C LEU A 71 0.95 8.51 12.81
N ASP A 72 1.91 8.93 11.99
CA ASP A 72 1.83 8.82 10.54
C ASP A 72 1.70 7.36 10.10
N GLU A 73 2.46 6.44 10.70
CA GLU A 73 2.41 5.01 10.34
C GLU A 73 1.05 4.38 10.67
N VAL A 74 0.46 4.76 11.82
CA VAL A 74 -0.89 4.37 12.24
C VAL A 74 -1.95 4.89 11.27
N GLY A 75 -1.84 6.14 10.83
CA GLY A 75 -2.81 6.79 9.92
C GLY A 75 -2.77 6.29 8.48
N ARG A 76 -1.74 5.52 8.10
CA ARG A 76 -1.55 5.09 6.70
C ARG A 76 -2.55 3.98 6.29
N PRO A 77 -3.07 4.03 5.05
CA PRO A 77 -3.94 2.99 4.54
C PRO A 77 -3.22 1.63 4.42
N PHE A 78 -3.87 0.55 4.87
CA PHE A 78 -3.27 -0.80 4.91
C PHE A 78 -2.84 -1.35 3.54
N TRP A 79 -3.45 -0.86 2.45
CA TRP A 79 -3.14 -1.26 1.08
C TRP A 79 -1.86 -0.61 0.54
N ARG A 80 -1.37 0.47 1.17
CA ARG A 80 -0.06 1.04 0.84
C ARG A 80 1.03 0.27 1.57
N ALA A 81 2.13 -0.01 0.86
CA ALA A 81 3.35 -0.47 1.51
C ALA A 81 3.82 0.58 2.53
N SER A 82 4.29 0.11 3.70
CA SER A 82 5.04 0.98 4.59
C SER A 82 6.30 1.41 3.86
N ALA A 83 6.50 2.72 3.82
CA ALA A 83 7.72 3.32 3.31
C ALA A 83 8.75 3.11 4.41
N PRO A 84 10.02 2.85 4.07
CA PRO A 84 11.06 2.77 5.07
C PRO A 84 11.03 4.05 5.93
N PRO A 85 11.29 3.94 7.25
CA PRO A 85 11.36 5.10 8.13
C PRO A 85 12.33 6.13 7.53
N ARG A 86 11.88 7.37 7.38
CA ARG A 86 12.61 8.44 6.68
C ARG A 86 13.89 8.85 7.42
N SER A 87 14.04 8.41 8.66
CA SER A 87 15.14 8.66 9.59
C SER A 87 16.37 7.74 9.38
N ARG A 88 16.25 6.60 8.68
CA ARG A 88 17.37 5.64 8.53
C ARG A 88 18.52 6.14 7.64
N THR A 89 18.31 7.18 6.84
CA THR A 89 19.31 7.74 5.92
C THR A 89 19.77 9.14 6.30
N ALA A 90 19.11 9.83 7.23
CA ALA A 90 19.43 11.20 7.60
C ALA A 90 20.52 11.28 8.70
N HIS A 91 20.52 10.36 9.67
CA HIS A 91 21.50 10.40 10.77
C HIS A 91 22.90 9.95 10.36
N ALA A 92 23.00 9.07 9.34
CA ALA A 92 24.28 8.63 8.79
C ALA A 92 25.07 9.74 8.06
N ARG A 93 24.43 10.88 7.71
CA ARG A 93 25.07 11.99 6.97
C ARG A 93 25.50 13.17 7.85
N ARG A 94 25.22 13.14 9.16
CA ARG A 94 25.60 14.22 10.10
C ARG A 94 26.87 13.91 10.90
N ALA A 95 27.50 12.76 10.63
CA ALA A 95 28.71 12.27 11.28
C ALA A 95 29.88 12.11 10.29
N SER A 96 29.93 12.93 9.23
CA SER A 96 31.01 12.97 8.24
C SER A 96 31.47 14.39 7.98
#